data_AF-A0A956XLT1-F1
#
_entry.id   AF-A0A956XLT1-F1
#
_cell.length_a   1.000
_cell.length_b   1.000
_cell.length_c   1.000
_cell.angle_alpha   90.00
_cell.angle_beta   90.00
_cell.angle_gamma   90.00
#
_symmetry.space_group_name_H-M   'P 1'
#
loop_
_entity.id
_entity.type
_entity.pdbx_description
1 polymer ?
#
loop_
_entity_poly.entity_id
_entity_poly.type
_entity_poly.pdbx_seq_one_letter_code
_entity_poly.pdbx_strand_id
1 'polypeptide(L)'
;MQRFFISTVIGVLVGILAGLFIGWTVAPIEYVNSPMTALSVRYQQEYTVMVAEGYLVDGDALGAVERLRVLGVSNVPLYVQEVAETYISNSRNIEDIQKLVALAAGLGRLTPLMEPYYELRPSTGAAS
;
A
#
# COMPACT_ATOMS: atom_id res chain seq x y z
N MET A 1 2.80 -1.09 -61.31
CA MET A 1 2.42 -0.69 -59.94
C MET A 1 2.43 -1.83 -58.92
N GLN A 2 1.83 -2.99 -59.19
CA GLN A 2 1.60 -4.06 -58.20
C GLN A 2 2.87 -4.61 -57.51
N ARG A 3 3.99 -4.71 -58.22
CA ARG A 3 5.27 -5.24 -57.70
C ARG A 3 5.89 -4.36 -56.61
N PHE A 4 5.73 -3.05 -56.71
CA PHE A 4 6.20 -2.09 -55.69
C PHE A 4 5.37 -2.17 -54.41
N PHE A 5 4.06 -2.40 -54.55
CA PHE A 5 3.17 -2.55 -53.41
C PHE A 5 3.51 -3.82 -52.61
N ILE A 6 3.82 -4.92 -53.29
CA ILE A 6 4.24 -6.17 -52.67
C ILE A 6 5.54 -6.00 -51.89
N SER A 7 6.55 -5.33 -52.46
CA SER A 7 7.82 -5.09 -51.75
C SER A 7 7.64 -4.22 -50.50
N THR A 8 6.76 -3.22 -50.55
CA THR A 8 6.46 -2.36 -49.38
C THR A 8 5.75 -3.15 -48.28
N VAL A 9 4.74 -3.96 -48.64
CA VAL A 9 4.00 -4.78 -47.67
C VAL A 9 4.91 -5.81 -47.00
N ILE A 10 5.81 -6.44 -47.78
CA ILE A 10 6.79 -7.39 -47.23
C ILE A 10 7.75 -6.68 -46.28
N GLY A 11 8.28 -5.50 -46.64
CA GLY A 11 9.18 -4.73 -45.77
C GLY A 11 8.52 -4.36 -44.44
N VAL A 12 7.25 -3.93 -44.48
CA VAL A 12 6.47 -3.60 -43.28
C VAL A 12 6.22 -4.85 -42.42
N LEU A 13 5.84 -5.97 -43.03
CA LEU A 13 5.63 -7.23 -42.32
C LEU A 13 6.92 -7.70 -41.63
N VAL A 14 8.05 -7.63 -42.31
CA VAL A 14 9.36 -7.98 -41.75
C VAL A 14 9.73 -7.05 -40.59
N GLY A 15 9.50 -5.75 -40.73
CA GLY A 15 9.76 -4.78 -39.65
C GLY A 15 8.89 -5.03 -38.41
N ILE A 16 7.60 -5.33 -38.59
CA ILE A 16 6.68 -5.67 -37.49
C ILE A 16 7.12 -6.96 -36.81
N LEU A 17 7.41 -8.01 -37.60
CA LEU A 17 7.85 -9.30 -37.05
C LEU A 17 9.16 -9.16 -36.28
N ALA A 18 10.14 -8.42 -36.83
CA ALA A 18 11.41 -8.17 -36.17
C ALA A 18 11.26 -7.33 -34.90
N GLY A 19 10.45 -6.26 -34.95
CA GLY A 19 10.17 -5.41 -33.79
C GLY A 19 9.45 -6.16 -32.67
N LEU A 20 8.47 -7.01 -33.02
CA LEU A 20 7.76 -7.84 -32.05
C LEU A 20 8.68 -8.91 -31.45
N PHE A 21 9.50 -9.55 -32.29
CA PHE A 21 10.45 -10.56 -31.84
C PHE A 21 11.46 -9.95 -30.85
N ILE A 22 12.08 -8.83 -31.21
CA ILE A 22 13.03 -8.11 -30.34
C ILE A 22 12.33 -7.64 -29.06
N GLY A 23 11.15 -7.03 -29.19
CA GLY A 23 10.38 -6.53 -28.05
C GLY A 23 9.98 -7.64 -27.06
N TRP A 24 9.72 -8.85 -27.56
CA TRP A 24 9.32 -9.99 -26.73
C TRP A 24 10.51 -10.74 -26.11
N THR A 25 11.67 -10.83 -26.79
CA THR A 25 12.81 -11.62 -26.30
C THR A 25 13.84 -10.81 -25.51
N VAL A 26 14.02 -9.51 -25.81
CA VAL A 26 15.07 -8.67 -25.22
C VAL A 26 14.59 -7.88 -24.02
N ALA A 27 13.29 -7.57 -23.96
CA ALA A 27 12.67 -6.88 -22.84
C ALA A 27 11.58 -7.75 -22.23
N PRO A 28 11.93 -8.84 -21.52
CA PRO A 28 10.96 -9.42 -20.60
C PRO A 28 10.54 -8.29 -19.66
N ILE A 29 9.25 -7.95 -19.66
CA ILE A 29 8.66 -7.12 -18.63
C ILE A 29 8.70 -8.01 -17.39
N GLU A 30 9.86 -8.07 -16.73
CA GLU A 30 9.91 -8.57 -15.38
C GLU A 30 9.06 -7.59 -14.59
N TYR A 31 7.82 -7.99 -14.30
CA TYR A 31 7.14 -7.57 -13.09
C TYR A 31 8.03 -8.04 -11.95
N VAL A 32 9.13 -7.33 -11.72
CA VAL A 32 9.93 -7.49 -10.52
C VAL A 32 8.91 -7.20 -9.43
N ASN A 33 8.52 -8.26 -8.72
CA ASN A 33 7.71 -8.17 -7.52
C ASN A 33 8.45 -7.18 -6.63
N SER A 34 8.08 -5.91 -6.75
CA SER A 34 8.79 -4.85 -6.07
C SER A 34 8.45 -5.09 -4.62
N PRO A 35 9.44 -5.49 -3.79
CA PRO A 35 9.14 -5.85 -2.42
C PRO A 35 8.45 -4.65 -1.78
N MET A 36 7.46 -4.87 -0.90
CA MET A 36 6.75 -3.74 -0.28
C MET A 36 7.70 -2.84 0.55
N THR A 37 8.91 -3.32 0.84
CA THR A 37 10.01 -2.52 1.40
C THR A 37 10.54 -1.44 0.46
N ALA A 38 10.37 -1.58 -0.86
CA ALA A 38 10.76 -0.62 -1.89
C ALA A 38 9.70 0.48 -2.12
N LEU A 39 8.50 0.36 -1.52
CA LEU A 39 7.52 1.45 -1.51
C LEU A 39 8.09 2.66 -0.78
N SER A 40 7.78 3.87 -1.28
CA SER A 40 8.10 5.09 -0.53
C SER A 40 7.42 5.06 0.84
N VAL A 41 8.05 5.72 1.82
CA VAL A 41 7.52 5.81 3.20
C VAL A 41 6.06 6.27 3.21
N ARG A 42 5.68 7.19 2.32
CA ARG A 42 4.29 7.66 2.20
C ARG A 42 3.31 6.52 1.84
N TYR A 43 3.66 5.68 0.88
CA TYR A 43 2.78 4.58 0.47
C TYR A 43 2.71 3.47 1.53
N GLN A 44 3.79 3.24 2.29
CA GLN A 44 3.75 2.31 3.42
C GLN A 44 2.82 2.82 4.53
N GLN A 45 2.83 4.13 4.79
CA GLN A 45 1.91 4.77 5.72
C GLN A 45 0.45 4.69 5.26
N GLU A 46 0.19 4.97 3.97
CA GLU A 46 -1.16 4.81 3.38
C GLU A 46 -1.65 3.37 3.46
N TYR A 47 -0.78 2.38 3.22
CA TYR A 47 -1.10 0.97 3.45
C TYR A 47 -1.43 0.68 4.91
N THR A 48 -0.71 1.30 5.84
CA THR A 48 -0.97 1.13 7.28
C THR A 48 -2.35 1.67 7.68
N VAL A 49 -2.78 2.78 7.10
CA VAL A 49 -4.14 3.31 7.28
C VAL A 49 -5.18 2.31 6.77
N MET A 50 -4.98 1.71 5.59
CA MET A 50 -5.91 0.71 5.05
C MET A 50 -5.99 -0.54 5.94
N VAL A 51 -4.88 -1.00 6.50
CA VAL A 51 -4.89 -2.12 7.45
C VAL A 51 -5.59 -1.73 8.76
N ALA A 52 -5.37 -0.51 9.25
CA ALA A 52 -6.05 0.01 10.44
C ALA A 52 -7.57 0.16 10.23
N GLU A 53 -8.01 0.51 9.02
CA GLU A 53 -9.42 0.50 8.65
C GLU A 53 -10.00 -0.91 8.68
N GLY A 54 -9.29 -1.89 8.12
CA GLY A 54 -9.68 -3.30 8.21
C GLY A 54 -9.84 -3.77 9.66
N TYR A 55 -8.91 -3.37 10.53
CA TYR A 55 -8.96 -3.65 11.97
C TYR A 55 -10.23 -3.11 12.65
N LEU A 56 -10.71 -1.92 12.25
CA LEU A 56 -11.95 -1.38 12.82
C LEU A 56 -13.19 -2.22 12.47
N VAL A 57 -13.14 -2.95 11.35
CA VAL A 57 -14.23 -3.80 10.87
C VAL A 57 -14.14 -5.21 11.45
N ASP A 58 -12.95 -5.82 11.43
CA ASP A 58 -12.75 -7.21 11.85
C ASP A 58 -12.42 -7.36 13.35
N GLY A 59 -11.90 -6.31 13.99
CA GLY A 59 -11.45 -6.32 15.38
C GLY A 59 -10.20 -7.19 15.61
N ASP A 60 -9.54 -7.66 14.56
CA ASP A 60 -8.44 -8.61 14.64
C ASP A 60 -7.07 -7.90 14.60
N ALA A 61 -6.58 -7.54 15.79
CA ALA A 61 -5.29 -6.90 15.94
C ALA A 61 -4.12 -7.79 15.49
N LEU A 62 -4.22 -9.12 15.65
CA LEU A 62 -3.18 -10.05 15.21
C LEU A 62 -3.16 -10.16 13.68
N GLY A 63 -4.33 -10.23 13.05
CA GLY A 63 -4.48 -10.19 11.60
C GLY A 63 -3.93 -8.89 10.99
N ALA A 64 -4.17 -7.74 11.65
CA ALA A 64 -3.57 -6.47 11.26
C ALA A 64 -2.03 -6.51 11.34
N VAL A 65 -1.47 -7.10 12.40
CA VAL A 65 -0.01 -7.27 12.53
C VAL A 65 0.56 -8.09 11.38
N GLU A 66 -0.06 -9.25 11.08
CA GLU A 66 0.44 -10.13 10.04
C GLU A 66 0.44 -9.48 8.65
N ARG A 67 -0.60 -8.70 8.33
CA ARG A 67 -0.65 -7.91 7.08
C ARG A 67 0.47 -6.86 7.01
N LEU A 68 0.76 -6.19 8.12
CA LEU A 68 1.82 -5.16 8.19
C LEU A 68 3.25 -5.74 8.20
N ARG A 69 3.44 -7.01 8.56
CA ARG A 69 4.78 -7.64 8.51
C ARG A 69 5.37 -7.67 7.11
N VAL A 70 4.53 -7.65 6.08
CA VAL A 70 5.01 -7.66 4.69
C VAL A 70 5.72 -6.34 4.32
N LEU A 71 5.54 -5.26 5.11
CA LEU A 71 6.35 -4.03 5.02
C LEU A 71 7.81 -4.23 5.47
N GLY A 72 8.17 -5.37 6.05
CA GLY A 72 9.53 -5.66 6.51
C GLY A 72 9.95 -4.89 7.76
N VAL A 73 8.99 -4.33 8.51
CA VAL A 73 9.27 -3.61 9.76
C VAL A 73 9.59 -4.59 10.89
N SER A 74 10.59 -4.27 11.70
CA SER A 74 11.08 -5.12 12.78
C SER A 74 10.08 -5.23 13.95
N ASN A 75 9.33 -4.16 14.21
CA ASN A 75 8.33 -4.10 15.28
C ASN A 75 7.08 -3.38 14.78
N VAL A 76 6.10 -4.16 14.32
CA VAL A 76 4.85 -3.64 13.78
C VAL A 76 4.09 -2.76 14.79
N PRO A 77 3.87 -3.17 16.07
CA PRO A 77 3.23 -2.30 17.05
C PRO A 77 3.91 -0.94 17.25
N LEU A 78 5.24 -0.92 17.31
CA LEU A 78 5.99 0.33 17.42
C LEU A 78 5.86 1.17 16.15
N TYR A 79 5.94 0.55 14.98
CA TYR A 79 5.76 1.24 13.71
C TYR A 79 4.38 1.91 13.58
N VAL A 80 3.31 1.20 13.94
CA VAL A 80 1.94 1.77 13.94
C VAL A 80 1.85 2.99 14.86
N GLN A 81 2.49 2.93 16.03
CA GLN A 81 2.57 4.05 16.95
C GLN A 81 3.26 5.28 16.31
N GLU A 82 4.43 5.07 15.70
CA GLU A 82 5.19 6.14 15.02
C GLU A 82 4.40 6.75 13.85
N VAL A 83 3.69 5.92 13.07
CA VAL A 83 2.85 6.39 11.96
C VAL A 83 1.69 7.24 12.48
N ALA A 84 1.02 6.81 13.55
CA ALA A 84 -0.05 7.58 14.18
C ALA A 84 0.45 8.94 14.71
N GLU A 85 1.58 8.96 15.43
CA GLU A 85 2.19 10.21 15.93
C GLU A 85 2.62 11.14 14.80
N THR A 86 3.14 10.58 13.71
CA THR A 86 3.50 11.34 12.51
C THR A 86 2.28 11.95 11.85
N TYR A 87 1.15 11.23 11.79
CA TYR A 87 -0.09 11.74 11.21
C TYR A 87 -0.69 12.87 12.04
N ILE A 88 -0.67 12.73 13.37
CA ILE A 88 -1.09 13.78 14.30
C ILE A 88 -0.22 15.02 14.13
N SER A 89 1.11 14.84 14.16
CA SER A 89 2.07 15.94 14.07
C SER A 89 1.99 16.71 12.75
N ASN A 90 1.70 16.01 11.65
CA ASN A 90 1.52 16.63 10.34
C ASN A 90 0.09 17.14 10.08
N SER A 91 -0.79 17.11 11.09
CA SER A 91 -2.20 17.53 10.96
C SER A 91 -2.88 16.89 9.74
N ARG A 92 -2.67 15.58 9.57
CA ARG A 92 -3.31 14.78 8.51
C ARG A 92 -4.83 14.66 8.77
N ASN A 93 -5.52 13.96 7.89
CA ASN A 93 -6.94 13.72 8.02
C ASN A 93 -7.26 13.08 9.40
N ILE A 94 -8.27 13.63 10.09
CA ILE A 94 -8.66 13.21 11.43
C ILE A 94 -9.20 11.77 11.43
N GLU A 95 -9.92 11.36 10.39
CA GLU A 95 -10.44 10.00 10.25
C GLU A 95 -9.32 8.97 10.16
N ASP A 96 -8.28 9.25 9.37
CA ASP A 96 -7.10 8.39 9.25
C ASP A 96 -6.32 8.31 10.57
N ILE A 97 -6.20 9.45 11.27
CA ILE A 97 -5.60 9.50 12.61
C ILE A 97 -6.39 8.60 13.56
N GLN A 98 -7.72 8.68 13.57
CA GLN A 98 -8.56 7.84 14.44
C GLN A 98 -8.42 6.35 14.14
N LYS A 99 -8.36 5.97 12.85
CA LYS A 99 -8.11 4.58 12.42
C LYS A 99 -6.78 4.07 12.98
N LEU A 100 -5.71 4.82 12.76
CA LEU A 100 -4.36 4.48 13.23
C LEU A 100 -4.27 4.40 14.76
N VAL A 101 -4.89 5.36 15.46
CA VAL A 101 -4.96 5.40 16.92
C VAL A 101 -5.72 4.20 17.48
N ALA A 102 -6.82 3.80 16.84
CA ALA A 102 -7.57 2.62 17.25
C ALA A 102 -6.76 1.33 17.10
N LEU A 103 -6.02 1.18 15.99
CA LEU A 103 -5.10 0.06 15.82
C LEU A 103 -3.97 0.10 16.85
N ALA A 104 -3.35 1.26 17.08
CA ALA A 104 -2.31 1.43 18.10
C ALA A 104 -2.83 1.04 19.49
N ALA A 105 -4.04 1.45 19.85
CA ALA A 105 -4.71 1.06 21.10
C ALA A 105 -4.95 -0.45 21.18
N GLY A 106 -5.44 -1.07 20.10
CA GLY A 106 -5.64 -2.52 19.99
C GLY A 106 -4.34 -3.32 20.14
N LEU A 107 -3.21 -2.72 19.77
CA LEU A 107 -1.87 -3.28 19.94
C LEU A 107 -1.23 -2.94 21.29
N GLY A 108 -1.94 -2.26 22.20
CA GLY A 108 -1.45 -1.85 23.52
C GLY A 108 -0.41 -0.73 23.48
N ARG A 109 -0.43 0.11 22.43
CA ARG A 109 0.53 1.19 22.15
C ARG A 109 -0.14 2.56 22.08
N LEU A 110 -1.09 2.83 22.97
CA LEU A 110 -1.69 4.15 23.09
C LEU A 110 -0.70 5.11 23.77
N THR A 111 -0.45 6.28 23.17
CA THR A 111 0.36 7.34 23.77
C THR A 111 -0.48 8.56 24.15
N PRO A 112 -0.01 9.44 25.06
CA PRO A 112 -0.78 10.61 25.49
C PRO A 112 -1.18 11.55 24.35
N LEU A 113 -0.39 11.61 23.27
CA LEU A 113 -0.70 12.40 22.07
C LEU A 113 -1.93 11.87 21.31
N MET A 114 -2.27 10.60 21.50
CA MET A 114 -3.37 9.91 20.83
C MET A 114 -4.68 9.96 21.61
N GLU A 115 -4.64 10.22 22.92
CA GLU A 115 -5.81 10.22 23.81
C GLU A 115 -6.98 11.08 23.27
N PRO A 116 -6.77 12.32 22.79
CA PRO A 116 -7.88 13.13 22.27
C PRO A 116 -8.56 12.49 21.07
N TYR A 117 -7.80 11.78 20.23
CA TYR A 117 -8.31 11.15 19.01
C TYR A 117 -8.96 9.79 19.28
N TYR A 118 -8.54 9.11 20.35
CA TYR A 118 -9.15 7.87 20.80
C TYR A 118 -10.56 8.10 21.37
N GLU A 119 -10.73 9.16 22.17
CA GLU A 119 -12.02 9.53 22.77
C GLU A 119 -13.04 10.02 21.75
N LEU A 120 -12.58 10.66 20.68
CA LEU A 120 -13.41 11.16 19.57
C LEU A 120 -13.88 10.04 18.62
N ARG A 121 -13.50 8.79 18.86
CA ARG A 121 -13.99 7.64 18.10
C ARG A 121 -15.51 7.52 18.33
N PRO A 122 -16.34 7.53 17.28
CA PRO A 122 -17.75 7.16 17.43
C PRO A 122 -17.80 5.74 18.00
N SER A 123 -18.45 5.58 19.14
CA SER A 123 -18.57 4.35 19.94
C SER A 123 -19.30 3.22 19.19
N THR A 124 -18.71 2.72 18.11
CA THR A 124 -19.14 1.46 17.50
C THR A 124 -18.49 0.35 18.32
N GLY A 125 -19.25 -0.25 19.24
CA GLY A 125 -18.83 -1.42 20.02
C GLY A 125 -19.25 -1.49 21.49
N ALA A 126 -20.03 -0.54 22.02
CA ALA A 126 -20.63 -0.66 23.36
C ALA A 126 -22.17 -0.55 23.28
N ALA A 127 -22.80 -1.43 22.49
CA ALA A 127 -24.23 -1.65 22.56
C ALA A 127 -24.59 -3.01 21.96
N SER A 128 -25.37 -3.76 22.73
CA SER A 128 -26.06 -5.05 22.51
C SER A 128 -25.22 -6.30 22.32
#